data_AF-A0A7V4KDB4-F1
#
_entry.id   AF-A0A7V4KDB4-F1
#
_cell.length_a   1.000
_cell.length_b   1.000
_cell.length_c   1.000
_cell.angle_alpha   90.00
_cell.angle_beta   90.00
_cell.angle_gamma   90.00
#
_symmetry.space_group_name_H-M   'P 1'
#
loop_
_entity.id
_entity.type
_entity.pdbx_description
1 polymer ?
#
loop_
_entity_poly.entity_id
_entity_poly.type
_entity_poly.pdbx_seq_one_letter_code
_entity_poly.pdbx_strand_id
1 'polypeptide(L)'
;MVRISKKFVILCVLMIFVLSSLSFSQGKSVKIKVVFDKNVKPVYENIDLSVSLTTTFADIKDNTARIVHVLGISKESTTRKVNEFVRDEKGDYVYFKGNYYKIADKRKYTFDEKQKRYVVDKYGRYVYLQEYAWARKQEEKYIISDFYSLKTYEIPVMNYYIYLVVTDIDVQTFFIKSITPIVGKGSTVERAIENARKIFSTVVNEYSTDKVDIAVLFEKGFDPVLRTALLAKLQEDTRYNIYDRLYIDEIMEIVRTSDLFGTEQIVLKFQPPRYLITFENLYKSDYQFTEDRYYFFENPVNGAYIKKNVGSLDVPVKVEVGSYYRYDSNTKRYVYDKEKGSYVKYYKGPWEKDNHLFETRFYDYILYKLTKLNTFYSLLMKVFDTEKGTLVGSRFFSRQIETVLKEPVDRFGTEEVDFHTDTKIRSYYSMANEVQEFLQLLFPLSTVVSQISGEKALLESGKNIGAKPGYVFQSIANGYTTSFMRLERVFEKSSEARIFYIVPGEEVEPHSLVIE
;
A
#
# COMPACT_ATOMS: atom_id res chain seq x y z
N MET A 1 31.13 52.16 -37.07
CA MET A 1 31.87 51.07 -36.39
C MET A 1 32.27 51.59 -35.01
N VAL A 2 31.51 51.27 -33.97
CA VAL A 2 31.73 51.82 -32.61
C VAL A 2 32.87 51.05 -31.95
N ARG A 3 33.99 51.72 -31.67
CA ARG A 3 35.13 51.15 -30.92
C ARG A 3 34.73 51.00 -29.46
N ILE A 4 34.28 49.82 -29.07
CA ILE A 4 34.10 49.46 -27.66
C ILE A 4 35.51 49.33 -27.05
N SER A 5 35.80 50.21 -26.09
CA SER A 5 37.06 50.24 -25.35
C SER A 5 37.29 48.93 -24.60
N LYS A 6 38.50 48.34 -24.67
CA LYS A 6 38.90 47.16 -23.87
C LYS A 6 38.62 47.34 -22.37
N LYS A 7 38.71 48.58 -21.86
CA LYS A 7 38.39 48.88 -20.46
C LYS A 7 36.90 48.73 -20.16
N PHE A 8 36.03 49.01 -21.13
CA PHE A 8 34.57 48.86 -20.99
C PHE A 8 34.16 47.39 -20.96
N VAL A 9 34.78 46.54 -21.80
CA VAL A 9 34.56 45.09 -21.78
C VAL A 9 35.02 44.47 -20.46
N ILE A 10 36.19 44.86 -19.97
CA ILE A 10 36.71 44.38 -18.67
C ILE A 10 35.80 44.83 -17.53
N LEU A 11 35.33 46.08 -17.53
CA LEU A 11 34.40 46.59 -16.53
C LEU A 11 33.05 45.83 -16.57
N CYS A 12 32.53 45.52 -17.76
CA CYS A 12 31.31 44.72 -17.91
C CYS A 12 31.51 43.28 -17.43
N VAL A 13 32.64 42.64 -17.73
CA VAL A 13 32.95 41.28 -17.24
C VAL A 13 33.12 41.29 -15.72
N LEU A 14 33.80 42.29 -15.15
CA LEU A 14 33.92 42.45 -13.70
C LEU A 14 32.58 42.77 -13.04
N MET A 15 31.74 43.59 -13.65
CA MET A 15 30.38 43.83 -13.16
C MET A 15 29.53 42.57 -13.22
N ILE A 16 29.61 41.78 -14.29
CA ILE A 16 28.89 40.49 -14.38
C ILE A 16 29.45 39.51 -13.34
N PHE A 17 30.77 39.49 -13.10
CA PHE A 17 31.38 38.65 -12.08
C PHE A 17 30.98 39.09 -10.67
N VAL A 18 30.93 40.40 -10.40
CA VAL A 18 30.52 40.98 -9.12
C VAL A 18 29.02 40.85 -8.90
N LEU A 19 28.19 41.03 -9.94
CA LEU A 19 26.74 40.82 -9.90
C LEU A 19 26.40 39.33 -9.78
N SER A 20 27.12 38.43 -10.44
CA SER A 20 26.95 36.98 -10.26
C SER A 20 27.45 36.53 -8.90
N SER A 21 28.55 37.07 -8.38
CA SER A 21 29.00 36.79 -7.01
C SER A 21 28.11 37.42 -5.95
N LEU A 22 27.47 38.58 -6.21
CA LEU A 22 26.45 39.18 -5.33
C LEU A 22 25.12 38.42 -5.41
N SER A 23 24.77 37.86 -6.57
CA SER A 23 23.64 36.92 -6.72
C SER A 23 23.92 35.58 -6.02
N PHE A 24 25.19 35.19 -5.88
CA PHE A 24 25.63 34.01 -5.13
C PHE A 24 25.82 34.31 -3.62
N SER A 25 26.17 35.56 -3.26
CA SER A 25 26.38 36.03 -1.89
C SER A 25 25.11 36.54 -1.21
N GLN A 26 24.06 36.85 -1.97
CA GLN A 26 22.66 36.80 -1.50
C GLN A 26 22.07 35.41 -1.73
N GLY A 27 22.89 34.37 -1.62
CA GLY A 27 22.40 33.01 -1.57
C GLY A 27 21.37 32.95 -0.44
N LYS A 28 20.09 32.78 -0.80
CA LYS A 28 19.12 32.17 0.10
C LYS A 28 19.86 31.04 0.78
N SER A 29 20.13 31.16 2.09
CA SER A 29 20.71 30.06 2.87
C SER A 29 19.94 28.83 2.44
N VAL A 30 20.59 27.88 1.77
CA VAL A 30 19.89 26.69 1.30
C VAL A 30 19.58 25.93 2.57
N LYS A 31 18.39 26.18 3.13
CA LYS A 31 17.93 25.59 4.39
C LYS A 31 17.60 24.10 4.20
N ILE A 32 18.07 23.46 3.13
CA ILE A 32 17.91 22.03 2.87
C ILE A 32 19.28 21.38 2.69
N LYS A 33 19.49 20.26 3.36
CA LYS A 33 20.67 19.41 3.18
C LYS A 33 20.23 18.00 2.83
N VAL A 34 20.77 17.46 1.74
CA VAL A 34 20.65 16.03 1.42
C VAL A 34 21.86 15.30 2.00
N VAL A 35 21.60 14.20 2.71
CA VAL A 35 22.61 13.34 3.33
C VAL A 35 22.37 11.91 2.87
N PHE A 36 23.43 11.15 2.66
CA PHE A 36 23.37 9.77 2.23
C PHE A 36 23.98 8.88 3.30
N ASP A 37 23.32 7.77 3.63
CA ASP A 37 23.94 6.74 4.43
C ASP A 37 25.18 6.19 3.69
N LYS A 38 26.15 5.66 4.42
CA LYS A 38 27.49 5.28 3.92
C LYS A 38 27.45 4.34 2.72
N ASN A 39 26.40 3.53 2.62
CA ASN A 39 26.22 2.52 1.58
C ASN A 39 25.46 3.04 0.35
N VAL A 40 24.95 4.28 0.38
CA VAL A 40 24.15 4.86 -0.70
C VAL A 40 25.00 5.80 -1.55
N LYS A 41 25.07 5.51 -2.85
CA LYS A 41 25.76 6.39 -3.81
C LYS A 41 24.86 7.59 -4.16
N PRO A 42 25.42 8.81 -4.26
CA PRO A 42 24.66 10.01 -4.65
C PRO A 42 24.10 9.96 -6.08
N VAL A 43 24.66 9.12 -6.96
CA VAL A 43 24.18 8.91 -8.32
C VAL A 43 23.66 7.48 -8.45
N TYR A 44 22.44 7.34 -8.96
CA TYR A 44 21.78 6.04 -9.18
C TYR A 44 21.14 6.00 -10.57
N GLU A 45 21.54 5.03 -11.40
CA GLU A 45 21.05 4.86 -12.78
C GLU A 45 21.02 6.17 -13.61
N ASN A 46 22.12 6.93 -13.57
CA ASN A 46 22.33 8.24 -14.23
C ASN A 46 21.53 9.42 -13.66
N ILE A 47 20.90 9.26 -12.50
CA ILE A 47 20.19 10.33 -11.81
C ILE A 47 21.02 10.79 -10.62
N ASP A 48 21.30 12.09 -10.53
CA ASP A 48 21.86 12.71 -9.33
C ASP A 48 20.76 12.88 -8.28
N LEU A 49 20.78 11.99 -7.27
CA LEU A 49 19.81 12.00 -6.18
C LEU A 49 19.89 13.28 -5.36
N SER A 50 21.08 13.89 -5.25
CA SER A 50 21.27 15.11 -4.45
C SER A 50 20.49 16.27 -5.07
N VAL A 51 20.64 16.46 -6.38
CA VAL A 51 19.93 17.51 -7.12
C VAL A 51 18.43 17.23 -7.16
N SER A 52 18.03 15.99 -7.46
CA SER A 52 16.62 15.61 -7.54
C SER A 52 15.91 15.81 -6.20
N LEU A 53 16.46 15.28 -5.10
CA LEU A 53 15.86 15.43 -3.76
C LEU A 53 15.84 16.88 -3.29
N THR A 54 16.92 17.64 -3.51
CA THR A 54 16.96 19.06 -3.15
C THR A 54 15.86 19.85 -3.88
N THR A 55 15.65 19.56 -5.16
CA THR A 55 14.64 20.25 -5.98
C THR A 55 13.22 19.84 -5.56
N THR A 56 12.98 18.55 -5.34
CA THR A 56 11.64 18.05 -4.99
C THR A 56 11.19 18.49 -3.60
N PHE A 57 12.10 18.57 -2.62
CA PHE A 57 11.80 18.95 -1.23
C PHE A 57 12.10 20.42 -0.90
N ALA A 58 12.24 21.27 -1.92
CA ALA A 58 12.57 22.70 -1.78
C ALA A 58 11.43 23.56 -1.18
N ASP A 59 10.24 23.00 -0.96
CA ASP A 59 9.10 23.65 -0.33
C ASP A 59 9.25 23.70 1.21
N ILE A 60 10.17 24.55 1.65
CA ILE A 60 10.51 24.74 3.05
C ILE A 60 9.72 25.94 3.61
N LYS A 61 9.06 25.75 4.76
CA LYS A 61 8.38 26.83 5.49
C LYS A 61 9.40 27.84 6.05
N ASP A 62 8.96 29.06 6.31
CA ASP A 62 9.80 30.06 6.99
C ASP A 62 10.34 29.55 8.32
N ASN A 63 11.53 30.01 8.72
CA ASN A 63 12.26 29.61 9.93
C ASN A 63 12.44 28.09 10.10
N THR A 64 12.50 27.34 8.99
CA THR A 64 12.69 25.89 9.02
C THR A 64 13.93 25.50 8.22
N ALA A 65 14.75 24.60 8.78
CA ALA A 65 15.80 23.88 8.09
C ALA A 65 15.36 22.42 7.87
N ARG A 66 15.69 21.85 6.72
CA ARG A 66 15.27 20.52 6.29
C ARG A 66 16.49 19.64 6.03
N ILE A 67 16.50 18.44 6.59
CA ILE A 67 17.49 17.41 6.27
C ILE A 67 16.76 16.27 5.57
N VAL A 68 17.17 15.93 4.36
CA VAL A 68 16.68 14.76 3.61
C VAL A 68 17.77 13.69 3.67
N HIS A 69 17.63 12.73 4.58
CA HIS A 69 18.56 11.62 4.75
C HIS A 69 18.10 10.42 3.91
N VAL A 70 18.89 10.01 2.93
CA VAL A 70 18.66 8.82 2.11
C VAL A 70 19.27 7.60 2.78
N LEU A 71 18.41 6.72 3.29
CA LEU A 71 18.80 5.47 3.94
C LEU A 71 19.12 4.35 2.96
N GLY A 72 18.44 4.36 1.82
CA GLY A 72 18.62 3.32 0.83
C GLY A 72 17.83 3.58 -0.43
N ILE A 73 18.25 2.90 -1.49
CA ILE A 73 17.51 2.79 -2.73
C ILE A 73 17.59 1.34 -3.18
N SER A 74 16.46 0.78 -3.60
CA SER A 74 16.38 -0.60 -4.09
C SER A 74 15.50 -0.68 -5.32
N LYS A 75 15.79 -1.66 -6.16
CA LYS A 75 15.07 -1.96 -7.39
C LYS A 75 14.63 -3.41 -7.36
N GLU A 76 13.35 -3.65 -7.60
CA GLU A 76 12.81 -4.99 -7.83
C GLU A 76 12.31 -5.06 -9.27
N SER A 77 12.77 -6.05 -10.01
CA SER A 77 12.44 -6.21 -11.43
C SER A 77 12.15 -7.66 -11.76
N THR A 78 11.12 -7.86 -12.58
CA THR A 78 10.69 -9.18 -13.06
C THR A 78 10.13 -9.04 -14.48
N THR A 79 9.78 -10.16 -15.09
CA THR A 79 9.01 -10.19 -16.34
C THR A 79 7.66 -10.83 -16.06
N ARG A 80 6.64 -10.48 -16.84
CA ARG A 80 5.38 -11.24 -16.85
C ARG A 80 5.01 -11.60 -18.27
N LYS A 81 4.53 -12.83 -18.46
CA LYS A 81 3.96 -13.26 -19.73
C LYS A 81 2.59 -12.61 -19.94
N VAL A 82 2.37 -12.04 -21.12
CA VAL A 82 1.07 -11.48 -21.52
C VAL A 82 0.60 -12.17 -22.78
N ASN A 83 -0.63 -12.68 -22.76
CA ASN A 83 -1.34 -13.16 -23.93
C ASN A 83 -2.45 -12.15 -24.28
N GLU A 84 -2.27 -11.43 -25.37
CA GLU A 84 -3.20 -10.42 -25.84
C GLU A 84 -3.94 -10.92 -27.08
N PHE A 85 -5.25 -10.72 -27.11
CA PHE A 85 -6.07 -11.03 -28.28
C PHE A 85 -6.43 -9.75 -29.01
N VAL A 86 -5.87 -9.60 -30.22
CA VAL A 86 -6.08 -8.41 -31.06
C VAL A 86 -7.02 -8.79 -32.20
N ARG A 87 -8.03 -7.94 -32.45
CA ARG A 87 -8.97 -8.15 -33.57
C ARG A 87 -8.19 -8.22 -34.88
N ASP A 88 -8.41 -9.30 -35.62
CA ASP A 88 -7.73 -9.60 -36.89
C ASP A 88 -8.67 -10.46 -37.73
N GLU A 89 -9.05 -10.00 -38.92
CA GLU A 89 -9.95 -10.73 -39.82
C GLU A 89 -9.42 -12.12 -40.21
N LYS A 90 -8.10 -12.34 -40.12
CA LYS A 90 -7.45 -13.63 -40.39
C LYS A 90 -7.17 -14.45 -39.13
N GLY A 91 -7.57 -13.95 -37.97
CA GLY A 91 -7.33 -14.56 -36.67
C GLY A 91 -7.91 -15.96 -36.53
N ASP A 92 -7.29 -16.74 -35.64
CA ASP A 92 -7.67 -18.13 -35.35
C ASP A 92 -8.55 -18.25 -34.09
N TYR A 93 -8.93 -17.13 -33.47
CA TYR A 93 -9.71 -17.11 -32.24
C TYR A 93 -11.00 -16.30 -32.36
N VAL A 94 -12.00 -16.66 -31.57
CA VAL A 94 -13.26 -15.91 -31.40
C VAL A 94 -13.52 -15.66 -29.92
N TYR A 95 -14.18 -14.56 -29.61
CA TYR A 95 -14.56 -14.20 -28.26
C TYR A 95 -15.98 -14.68 -27.96
N PHE A 96 -16.15 -15.41 -26.86
CA PHE A 96 -17.46 -15.90 -26.44
C PHE A 96 -17.49 -16.08 -24.92
N LYS A 97 -18.60 -15.71 -24.27
CA LYS A 97 -18.82 -15.90 -22.82
C LYS A 97 -17.60 -15.51 -21.95
N GLY A 98 -16.99 -14.34 -22.20
CA GLY A 98 -15.88 -13.85 -21.38
C GLY A 98 -14.49 -14.42 -21.73
N ASN A 99 -14.37 -15.28 -22.75
CA ASN A 99 -13.11 -15.95 -23.08
C ASN A 99 -12.88 -16.08 -24.59
N TYR A 100 -11.69 -16.54 -24.98
CA TYR A 100 -11.33 -16.78 -26.38
C TYR A 100 -11.27 -18.28 -26.69
N TYR A 101 -11.66 -18.64 -27.91
CA TYR A 101 -11.68 -20.03 -28.35
C TYR A 101 -11.08 -20.14 -29.74
N LYS A 102 -10.22 -21.15 -29.92
CA LYS A 102 -9.63 -21.44 -31.22
C LYS A 102 -10.72 -21.99 -32.14
N ILE A 103 -10.70 -21.56 -33.40
CA ILE A 103 -11.63 -22.00 -34.43
C ILE A 103 -10.87 -22.46 -35.66
N ALA A 104 -11.44 -23.45 -36.36
CA ALA A 104 -10.98 -23.86 -37.68
C ALA A 104 -11.80 -23.19 -38.80
N ASP A 105 -13.08 -22.88 -38.56
CA ASP A 105 -13.97 -22.28 -39.54
C ASP A 105 -13.96 -20.75 -39.47
N LYS A 106 -13.34 -20.12 -40.47
CA LYS A 106 -13.21 -18.66 -40.57
C LYS A 106 -14.35 -18.00 -41.36
N ARG A 107 -15.45 -18.70 -41.61
CA ARG A 107 -16.61 -18.13 -42.31
C ARG A 107 -17.50 -17.36 -41.36
N LYS A 108 -18.10 -16.29 -41.89
CA LYS A 108 -19.16 -15.52 -41.25
C LYS A 108 -20.53 -15.98 -41.76
N TYR A 109 -21.53 -15.85 -40.91
CA TYR A 109 -22.89 -16.33 -41.14
C TYR A 109 -23.94 -15.28 -40.78
N THR A 110 -25.05 -15.32 -41.50
CA THR A 110 -26.28 -14.57 -41.19
C THR A 110 -27.42 -15.56 -41.01
N PHE A 111 -28.34 -15.30 -40.08
CA PHE A 111 -29.52 -16.12 -39.89
C PHE A 111 -30.59 -15.74 -40.92
N ASP A 112 -30.99 -16.67 -41.77
CA ASP A 112 -32.10 -16.52 -42.70
C ASP A 112 -33.40 -16.90 -41.99
N GLU A 113 -34.22 -15.91 -41.65
CA GLU A 113 -35.51 -16.11 -40.97
C GLU A 113 -36.51 -16.91 -41.82
N LYS A 114 -36.48 -16.77 -43.16
CA LYS A 114 -37.40 -17.47 -44.06
C LYS A 114 -37.10 -18.97 -44.11
N GLN A 115 -35.81 -19.32 -44.13
CA GLN A 115 -35.34 -20.70 -44.20
C GLN A 115 -35.03 -21.30 -42.82
N LYS A 116 -35.13 -20.49 -41.75
CA LYS A 116 -34.79 -20.83 -40.36
C LYS A 116 -33.41 -21.48 -40.22
N ARG A 117 -32.41 -20.98 -40.94
CA ARG A 117 -31.05 -21.55 -40.95
C ARG A 117 -29.96 -20.48 -41.08
N TYR A 118 -28.75 -20.81 -40.64
CA TYR A 118 -27.58 -19.97 -40.82
C TYR A 118 -26.96 -20.20 -42.21
N VAL A 119 -26.75 -19.12 -42.96
CA VAL A 119 -26.15 -19.14 -44.29
C VAL A 119 -24.84 -18.35 -44.29
N VAL A 120 -23.86 -18.77 -45.08
CA VAL A 120 -22.55 -18.11 -45.17
C VAL A 120 -22.74 -16.72 -45.79
N ASP A 121 -22.25 -15.70 -45.09
CA ASP A 121 -22.33 -14.30 -45.48
C ASP A 121 -21.05 -13.59 -45.02
N LYS A 122 -20.32 -12.97 -45.95
CA LYS A 122 -19.07 -12.24 -45.66
C LYS A 122 -19.28 -11.11 -44.66
N TYR A 123 -20.46 -10.51 -44.64
CA TYR A 123 -20.84 -9.43 -43.71
C TYR A 123 -21.66 -9.94 -42.52
N GLY A 124 -21.80 -11.26 -42.39
CA GLY A 124 -22.56 -11.89 -41.33
C GLY A 124 -21.99 -11.61 -39.94
N ARG A 125 -22.88 -11.57 -38.94
CA ARG A 125 -22.52 -11.31 -37.54
C ARG A 125 -22.17 -12.56 -36.76
N TYR A 126 -22.52 -13.74 -37.29
CA TYR A 126 -22.32 -15.01 -36.60
C TYR A 126 -21.07 -15.73 -37.10
N VAL A 127 -20.43 -16.48 -36.19
CA VAL A 127 -19.33 -17.41 -36.48
C VAL A 127 -19.69 -18.78 -35.91
N TYR A 128 -19.30 -19.86 -36.59
CA TYR A 128 -19.55 -21.22 -36.14
C TYR A 128 -18.44 -21.72 -35.21
N LEU A 129 -18.75 -21.86 -33.92
CA LEU A 129 -17.83 -22.39 -32.90
C LEU A 129 -17.89 -23.92 -32.90
N GLN A 130 -17.11 -24.54 -33.79
CA GLN A 130 -17.12 -25.99 -34.01
C GLN A 130 -16.88 -26.79 -32.72
N GLU A 131 -15.93 -26.36 -31.90
CA GLU A 131 -15.53 -27.01 -30.65
C GLU A 131 -16.43 -26.70 -29.45
N TYR A 132 -17.62 -26.10 -29.63
CA TYR A 132 -18.58 -25.92 -28.55
C TYR A 132 -19.28 -27.24 -28.19
N ALA A 133 -18.55 -28.15 -27.56
CA ALA A 133 -19.01 -29.50 -27.22
C ALA A 133 -20.19 -29.48 -26.24
N TRP A 134 -20.19 -28.54 -25.29
CA TRP A 134 -21.24 -28.37 -24.30
C TRP A 134 -22.54 -27.73 -24.83
N ALA A 135 -22.56 -27.27 -26.08
CA ALA A 135 -23.79 -26.80 -26.74
C ALA A 135 -24.84 -27.91 -26.76
N ARG A 136 -26.05 -27.59 -26.32
CA ARG A 136 -27.19 -28.52 -26.24
C ARG A 136 -27.80 -28.76 -27.63
N LYS A 137 -27.77 -27.72 -28.47
CA LYS A 137 -28.30 -27.73 -29.83
C LYS A 137 -27.29 -27.17 -30.84
N GLN A 138 -27.49 -27.41 -32.14
CA GLN A 138 -26.56 -26.95 -33.18
C GLN A 138 -26.59 -25.43 -33.35
N GLU A 139 -27.75 -24.82 -33.15
CA GLU A 139 -27.95 -23.37 -33.28
C GLU A 139 -27.11 -22.60 -32.27
N GLU A 140 -26.89 -23.16 -31.07
CA GLU A 140 -26.06 -22.55 -30.02
C GLU A 140 -24.57 -22.43 -30.41
N LYS A 141 -24.13 -23.17 -31.44
CA LYS A 141 -22.76 -23.08 -31.96
C LYS A 141 -22.55 -21.86 -32.84
N TYR A 142 -23.61 -21.21 -33.32
CA TYR A 142 -23.52 -19.96 -34.06
C TYR A 142 -23.52 -18.78 -33.09
N ILE A 143 -22.36 -18.19 -32.89
CA ILE A 143 -22.14 -17.13 -31.90
C ILE A 143 -21.87 -15.80 -32.56
N ILE A 144 -22.24 -14.69 -31.93
CA ILE A 144 -21.84 -13.36 -32.41
C ILE A 144 -20.42 -13.09 -31.92
N SER A 145 -19.48 -12.98 -32.85
CA SER A 145 -18.07 -12.68 -32.55
C SER A 145 -17.33 -12.14 -33.78
N ASP A 146 -16.24 -11.43 -33.53
CA ASP A 146 -15.19 -11.19 -34.52
C ASP A 146 -14.06 -12.23 -34.40
N PHE A 147 -13.09 -12.14 -35.31
CA PHE A 147 -11.87 -12.95 -35.31
C PHE A 147 -10.72 -12.21 -34.62
N TYR A 148 -9.87 -12.96 -33.93
CA TYR A 148 -8.77 -12.45 -33.13
C TYR A 148 -7.51 -13.27 -33.35
N SER A 149 -6.36 -12.60 -33.35
CA SER A 149 -5.03 -13.20 -33.34
C SER A 149 -4.46 -13.12 -31.93
N LEU A 150 -3.92 -14.24 -31.45
CA LEU A 150 -3.21 -14.29 -30.17
C LEU A 150 -1.79 -13.78 -30.36
N LYS A 151 -1.42 -12.77 -29.58
CA LYS A 151 -0.05 -12.27 -29.45
C LYS A 151 0.45 -12.61 -28.06
N THR A 152 1.58 -13.31 -27.99
CA THR A 152 2.25 -13.64 -26.74
C THR A 152 3.58 -12.91 -26.68
N TYR A 153 3.81 -12.18 -25.60
CA TYR A 153 5.06 -11.46 -25.36
C TYR A 153 5.32 -11.32 -23.86
N GLU A 154 6.56 -11.03 -23.50
CA GLU A 154 6.94 -10.74 -22.11
C GLU A 154 7.09 -9.24 -21.89
N ILE A 155 6.52 -8.74 -20.80
CA ILE A 155 6.65 -7.34 -20.39
C ILE A 155 7.58 -7.27 -19.18
N PRO A 156 8.65 -6.45 -19.22
CA PRO A 156 9.43 -6.14 -18.03
C PRO A 156 8.60 -5.28 -17.08
N VAL A 157 8.54 -5.68 -15.81
CA VAL A 157 7.90 -4.94 -14.73
C VAL A 157 8.96 -4.57 -13.72
N MET A 158 9.02 -3.30 -13.34
CA MET A 158 10.04 -2.79 -12.41
C MET A 158 9.43 -1.78 -11.43
N ASN A 159 9.90 -1.85 -10.19
CA ASN A 159 9.62 -0.88 -9.15
C ASN A 159 10.92 -0.42 -8.49
N TYR A 160 11.00 0.88 -8.28
CA TYR A 160 12.03 1.54 -7.49
C TYR A 160 11.45 1.94 -6.15
N TYR A 161 12.25 1.73 -5.12
CA TYR A 161 11.95 2.09 -3.74
C TYR A 161 13.07 2.97 -3.22
N ILE A 162 12.72 4.13 -2.70
CA ILE A 162 13.65 5.03 -2.01
C ILE A 162 13.21 5.16 -0.55
N TYR A 163 14.15 4.90 0.36
CA TYR A 163 13.94 4.99 1.80
C TYR A 163 14.58 6.29 2.29
N LEU A 164 13.75 7.21 2.75
CA LEU A 164 14.15 8.56 3.14
C LEU A 164 13.76 8.83 4.59
N VAL A 165 14.48 9.73 5.24
CA VAL A 165 14.03 10.43 6.45
C VAL A 165 14.14 11.92 6.23
N VAL A 166 13.00 12.61 6.24
CA VAL A 166 12.92 14.05 6.07
C VAL A 166 12.69 14.67 7.43
N THR A 167 13.66 15.45 7.89
CA THR A 167 13.62 16.11 9.20
C THR A 167 13.46 17.61 9.00
N ASP A 168 12.42 18.20 9.58
CA ASP A 168 12.27 19.66 9.66
C ASP A 168 12.68 20.15 11.05
N ILE A 169 13.53 21.18 11.10
CA ILE A 169 14.11 21.77 12.31
C ILE A 169 13.73 23.26 12.34
N ASP A 170 13.20 23.73 13.46
CA ASP A 170 13.01 25.14 13.72
C ASP A 170 14.36 25.84 13.91
N VAL A 171 14.65 26.84 13.08
CA VAL A 171 15.97 27.50 13.09
C VAL A 171 16.16 28.37 14.35
N GLN A 172 15.08 28.92 14.92
CA GLN A 172 15.16 29.81 16.07
C GLN A 172 15.34 29.06 17.40
N THR A 173 14.69 27.90 17.51
CA THR A 173 14.66 27.11 18.75
C THR A 173 15.49 25.83 18.67
N PHE A 174 16.02 25.51 17.50
CA PHE A 174 16.70 24.25 17.20
C PHE A 174 15.85 23.00 17.50
N PHE A 175 14.54 23.17 17.41
CA PHE A 175 13.57 22.12 17.73
C PHE A 175 13.29 21.25 16.50
N ILE A 176 13.28 19.93 16.64
CA ILE A 176 12.92 19.02 15.55
C ILE A 176 11.40 18.99 15.39
N LYS A 177 10.87 19.76 14.43
CA LYS A 177 9.43 19.85 14.12
C LYS A 177 8.87 18.50 13.70
N SER A 178 9.61 17.76 12.90
CA SER A 178 9.23 16.42 12.44
C SER A 178 10.45 15.60 12.08
N ILE A 179 10.36 14.29 12.30
CA ILE A 179 11.24 13.28 11.71
C ILE A 179 10.31 12.38 10.91
N THR A 180 10.17 12.66 9.62
CA THR A 180 9.21 11.97 8.75
C THR A 180 9.96 10.98 7.87
N PRO A 181 10.01 9.70 8.26
CA PRO A 181 10.61 8.67 7.44
C PRO A 181 9.58 8.16 6.41
N ILE A 182 10.03 7.95 5.18
CA ILE A 182 9.19 7.82 4.00
C ILE A 182 9.75 6.73 3.10
N VAL A 183 8.85 5.89 2.59
CA VAL A 183 9.17 4.96 1.51
C VAL A 183 8.51 5.43 0.23
N GLY A 184 9.30 6.03 -0.65
CA GLY A 184 8.86 6.41 -1.99
C GLY A 184 8.87 5.21 -2.93
N LYS A 185 7.79 5.02 -3.68
CA LYS A 185 7.66 3.95 -4.69
C LYS A 185 7.35 4.53 -6.06
N GLY A 186 7.99 4.02 -7.11
CA GLY A 186 7.68 4.43 -8.47
C GLY A 186 8.21 3.47 -9.54
N SER A 187 7.67 3.60 -10.75
CA SER A 187 8.20 2.90 -11.94
C SER A 187 9.55 3.47 -12.41
N THR A 188 9.96 4.63 -11.90
CA THR A 188 11.28 5.25 -12.05
C THR A 188 11.74 5.81 -10.72
N VAL A 189 13.03 6.16 -10.60
CA VAL A 189 13.60 6.77 -9.40
C VAL A 189 12.97 8.14 -9.12
N GLU A 190 12.81 9.01 -10.11
CA GLU A 190 12.18 10.33 -9.92
C GLU A 190 10.73 10.21 -9.49
N ARG A 191 10.00 9.22 -10.02
CA ARG A 191 8.63 8.95 -9.61
C ARG A 191 8.56 8.46 -8.16
N ALA A 192 9.54 7.66 -7.73
CA ALA A 192 9.65 7.25 -6.33
C ALA A 192 9.92 8.45 -5.41
N ILE A 193 10.81 9.37 -5.81
CA ILE A 193 11.11 10.63 -5.09
C ILE A 193 9.88 11.53 -5.00
N GLU A 194 9.17 11.75 -6.11
CA GLU A 194 7.96 12.59 -6.13
C GLU A 194 6.85 12.01 -5.25
N ASN A 195 6.66 10.68 -5.28
CA ASN A 195 5.70 10.03 -4.41
C ASN A 195 6.11 10.10 -2.93
N ALA A 196 7.42 10.07 -2.62
CA ALA A 196 7.89 10.30 -1.26
C ALA A 196 7.52 11.72 -0.77
N ARG A 197 7.70 12.74 -1.61
CA ARG A 197 7.33 14.12 -1.28
C ARG A 197 5.84 14.30 -1.01
N LYS A 198 4.98 13.61 -1.76
CA LYS A 198 3.53 13.62 -1.49
C LYS A 198 3.21 13.06 -0.09
N ILE A 199 3.84 11.95 0.30
CA ILE A 199 3.67 11.35 1.64
C ILE A 199 4.17 12.32 2.72
N PHE A 200 5.32 12.96 2.51
CA PHE A 200 5.84 13.98 3.43
C PHE A 200 4.82 15.09 3.70
N SER A 201 4.21 15.62 2.63
CA SER A 201 3.30 16.78 2.72
C SER A 201 2.02 16.52 3.51
N THR A 202 1.68 15.26 3.80
CA THR A 202 0.48 14.89 4.56
C THR A 202 0.70 14.79 6.07
N VAL A 203 1.94 14.83 6.56
CA VAL A 203 2.25 14.67 7.99
C VAL A 203 2.17 16.03 8.69
N VAL A 204 1.31 16.12 9.71
CA VAL A 204 1.08 17.35 10.49
C VAL A 204 1.20 17.02 11.97
N ASN A 205 2.43 16.99 12.49
CA ASN A 205 2.68 17.08 13.92
C ASN A 205 3.37 18.41 14.21
N GLU A 206 2.75 19.22 15.06
CA GLU A 206 3.28 20.50 15.48
C GLU A 206 3.68 20.41 16.95
N TYR A 207 4.83 20.98 17.31
CA TYR A 207 5.28 21.00 18.69
C TYR A 207 4.32 21.78 19.60
N SER A 208 4.16 21.29 20.82
CA SER A 208 3.49 22.02 21.90
C SER A 208 4.10 21.64 23.25
N THR A 209 4.25 22.60 24.15
CA THR A 209 4.72 22.35 25.53
C THR A 209 3.73 21.57 26.36
N ASP A 210 2.48 21.47 25.90
CA ASP A 210 1.39 20.80 26.60
C ASP A 210 1.30 19.30 26.20
N LYS A 211 2.09 18.88 25.21
CA LYS A 211 2.22 17.47 24.81
C LYS A 211 3.22 16.74 25.69
N VAL A 212 3.05 15.42 25.76
CA VAL A 212 3.99 14.55 26.47
C VAL A 212 5.25 14.36 25.61
N ASP A 213 6.42 14.65 26.19
CA ASP A 213 7.72 14.38 25.58
C ASP A 213 8.08 12.89 25.70
N ILE A 214 8.29 12.24 24.56
CA ILE A 214 8.62 10.81 24.47
C ILE A 214 9.93 10.62 23.72
N ALA A 215 10.87 9.91 24.34
CA ALA A 215 12.05 9.39 23.66
C ALA A 215 11.77 8.01 23.05
N VAL A 216 12.28 7.77 21.86
CA VAL A 216 12.23 6.47 21.21
C VAL A 216 13.64 5.92 21.00
N LEU A 217 13.81 4.64 21.32
CA LEU A 217 15.07 3.91 21.17
C LEU A 217 14.82 2.59 20.43
N PHE A 218 15.68 2.30 19.47
CA PHE A 218 15.72 1.02 18.76
C PHE A 218 17.01 0.30 19.10
N GLU A 219 16.96 -1.02 19.24
CA GLU A 219 18.18 -1.82 19.40
C GLU A 219 19.11 -1.68 18.18
N LYS A 220 20.39 -1.96 18.41
CA LYS A 220 21.40 -1.91 17.35
C LYS A 220 21.10 -2.98 16.28
N GLY A 221 21.10 -2.59 15.01
CA GLY A 221 20.81 -3.49 13.89
C GLY A 221 19.31 -3.65 13.61
N PHE A 222 18.45 -2.87 14.25
CA PHE A 222 17.03 -2.81 13.92
C PHE A 222 16.84 -2.44 12.45
N ASP A 223 15.87 -3.07 11.79
CA ASP A 223 15.62 -2.85 10.36
C ASP A 223 15.20 -1.39 10.10
N PRO A 224 15.94 -0.67 9.24
CA PRO A 224 15.73 0.75 9.03
C PRO A 224 14.37 1.07 8.40
N VAL A 225 13.80 0.17 7.60
CA VAL A 225 12.49 0.36 6.96
C VAL A 225 11.36 0.12 7.97
N LEU A 226 11.50 -0.86 8.87
CA LEU A 226 10.53 -1.06 9.95
C LEU A 226 10.60 0.07 10.99
N ARG A 227 11.80 0.49 11.39
CA ARG A 227 12.00 1.67 12.24
C ARG A 227 11.34 2.90 11.63
N THR A 228 11.53 3.09 10.34
CA THR A 228 10.86 4.12 9.54
C THR A 228 9.34 4.03 9.67
N ALA A 229 8.73 2.88 9.39
CA ALA A 229 7.28 2.72 9.48
C ALA A 229 6.74 3.03 10.89
N LEU A 230 7.44 2.56 11.94
CA LEU A 230 7.09 2.82 13.34
C LEU A 230 7.12 4.31 13.66
N LEU A 231 8.23 4.99 13.38
CA LEU A 231 8.38 6.42 13.63
C LEU A 231 7.38 7.25 12.83
N ALA A 232 7.15 6.94 11.56
CA ALA A 232 6.15 7.64 10.74
C ALA A 232 4.76 7.59 11.40
N LYS A 233 4.34 6.42 11.87
CA LYS A 233 3.04 6.28 12.54
C LYS A 233 2.97 6.92 13.91
N LEU A 234 4.07 6.89 14.67
CA LEU A 234 4.17 7.66 15.90
C LEU A 234 4.03 9.16 15.61
N GLN A 235 4.64 9.68 14.54
CA GLN A 235 4.55 11.09 14.17
C GLN A 235 3.17 11.50 13.63
N GLU A 236 2.41 10.58 13.03
CA GLU A 236 1.00 10.84 12.71
C GLU A 236 0.14 11.01 13.98
N ASP A 237 0.58 10.43 15.10
CA ASP A 237 -0.02 10.62 16.42
C ASP A 237 0.38 11.98 17.00
N THR A 238 -0.57 12.91 17.03
CA THR A 238 -0.31 14.28 17.45
C THR A 238 -0.21 14.46 18.96
N ARG A 239 -0.38 13.40 19.76
CA ARG A 239 -0.42 13.48 21.23
C ARG A 239 0.95 13.73 21.88
N TYR A 240 2.03 13.43 21.15
CA TYR A 240 3.37 13.41 21.72
C TYR A 240 4.32 14.34 20.96
N ASN A 241 5.29 14.88 21.70
CA ASN A 241 6.54 15.36 21.13
C ASN A 241 7.50 14.16 21.08
N ILE A 242 7.93 13.77 19.89
CA ILE A 242 8.70 12.53 19.70
C ILE A 242 10.16 12.86 19.42
N TYR A 243 11.05 12.31 20.24
CA TYR A 243 12.49 12.44 20.14
C TYR A 243 13.11 11.08 19.81
N ASP A 244 13.51 10.87 18.55
CA ASP A 244 14.34 9.71 18.21
C ASP A 244 15.80 10.01 18.61
N ARG A 245 16.29 9.36 19.67
CA ARG A 245 17.64 9.64 20.20
C ARG A 245 18.74 9.37 19.17
N LEU A 246 18.63 8.28 18.42
CA LEU A 246 19.66 7.92 17.43
C LEU A 246 19.70 8.95 16.30
N TYR A 247 18.55 9.45 15.85
CA TYR A 247 18.51 10.51 14.85
C TYR A 247 18.96 11.86 15.37
N ILE A 248 18.65 12.20 16.63
CA ILE A 248 19.12 13.45 17.23
C ILE A 248 20.65 13.51 17.20
N ASP A 249 21.34 12.42 17.57
CA ASP A 249 22.80 12.37 17.55
C ASP A 249 23.35 12.59 16.12
N GLU A 250 22.75 11.93 15.12
CA GLU A 250 23.11 12.12 13.69
C GLU A 250 22.87 13.55 13.22
N ILE A 251 21.73 14.14 13.56
CA ILE A 251 21.38 15.52 13.20
C ILE A 251 22.38 16.49 13.82
N MET A 252 22.71 16.32 15.10
CA MET A 252 23.67 17.18 15.81
C MET A 252 25.05 17.13 15.15
N GLU A 253 25.49 15.96 14.68
CA GLU A 253 26.75 15.84 13.93
C GLU A 253 26.68 16.57 12.58
N ILE A 254 25.57 16.44 11.85
CA ILE A 254 25.34 17.14 10.58
C ILE A 254 25.33 18.65 10.81
N VAL A 255 24.61 19.14 11.82
CA VAL A 255 24.56 20.57 12.16
C VAL A 255 25.93 21.10 12.52
N ARG A 256 26.70 20.39 13.36
CA ARG A 256 28.06 20.80 13.74
C ARG A 256 28.98 20.99 12.53
N THR A 257 28.73 20.26 11.45
CA THR A 257 29.59 20.24 10.25
C THR A 257 29.01 21.03 9.07
N SER A 258 27.84 21.67 9.22
CA SER A 258 27.17 22.38 8.12
C SER A 258 26.67 23.77 8.53
N ASP A 259 26.72 24.72 7.59
CA ASP A 259 26.24 26.10 7.77
C ASP A 259 24.70 26.20 7.56
N LEU A 260 23.95 25.26 8.12
CA LEU A 260 22.49 25.16 7.94
C LEU A 260 21.72 26.31 8.63
N PHE A 261 22.30 26.89 9.68
CA PHE A 261 21.64 27.83 10.60
C PHE A 261 22.23 29.25 10.55
N GLY A 262 23.32 29.47 9.80
CA GLY A 262 23.97 30.78 9.69
C GLY A 262 24.41 31.37 11.04
N THR A 263 24.21 32.68 11.22
CA THR A 263 24.59 33.43 12.44
C THR A 263 23.45 33.57 13.47
N GLU A 264 22.37 32.79 13.36
CA GLU A 264 21.22 32.90 14.26
C GLU A 264 21.59 32.44 15.70
N GLN A 265 21.14 33.19 16.72
CA GLN A 265 21.32 32.80 18.12
C GLN A 265 20.33 31.68 18.47
N ILE A 266 20.85 30.46 18.57
CA ILE A 266 20.06 29.28 18.95
C ILE A 266 19.79 29.29 20.45
N VAL A 267 18.50 29.29 20.83
CA VAL A 267 18.07 29.09 22.22
C VAL A 267 17.54 27.68 22.40
N LEU A 268 18.31 26.83 23.09
CA LEU A 268 17.97 25.43 23.30
C LEU A 268 16.95 25.29 24.44
N LYS A 269 15.70 24.93 24.11
CA LYS A 269 14.63 24.63 25.08
C LYS A 269 14.41 23.12 25.14
N PHE A 270 15.29 22.38 25.82
CA PHE A 270 15.16 20.93 25.97
C PHE A 270 14.56 20.60 27.34
N GLN A 271 13.49 19.80 27.35
CA GLN A 271 12.97 19.16 28.56
C GLN A 271 13.32 17.67 28.53
N PRO A 272 13.67 17.06 29.68
CA PRO A 272 13.90 15.63 29.73
C PRO A 272 12.60 14.88 29.36
N PRO A 273 12.65 13.93 28.40
CA PRO A 273 11.46 13.17 28.01
C PRO A 273 10.88 12.41 29.20
N ARG A 274 9.55 12.47 29.37
CA ARG A 274 8.82 11.82 30.47
C ARG A 274 8.74 10.31 30.30
N TYR A 275 8.70 9.84 29.06
CA TYR A 275 8.65 8.41 28.75
C TYR A 275 9.73 8.00 27.75
N LEU A 276 10.18 6.76 27.87
CA LEU A 276 11.07 6.10 26.93
C LEU A 276 10.36 4.88 26.33
N ILE A 277 10.17 4.88 25.01
CA ILE A 277 9.72 3.73 24.24
C ILE A 277 10.95 3.02 23.69
N THR A 278 11.03 1.72 23.93
CA THR A 278 12.11 0.85 23.43
C THR A 278 11.54 -0.20 22.49
N PHE A 279 12.24 -0.44 21.39
CA PHE A 279 11.98 -1.52 20.44
C PHE A 279 13.18 -2.47 20.41
N GLU A 280 12.97 -3.70 20.88
CA GLU A 280 14.01 -4.68 21.15
C GLU A 280 13.60 -6.07 20.60
N ASN A 281 14.54 -7.01 20.57
CA ASN A 281 14.35 -8.40 20.17
C ASN A 281 13.74 -8.55 18.77
N LEU A 282 14.24 -7.78 17.81
CA LEU A 282 13.84 -7.89 16.42
C LEU A 282 14.35 -9.22 15.85
N TYR A 283 13.43 -10.13 15.59
CA TYR A 283 13.72 -11.35 14.85
C TYR A 283 13.15 -11.25 13.45
N LYS A 284 13.91 -11.72 12.46
CA LYS A 284 13.48 -11.80 11.06
C LYS A 284 13.95 -13.09 10.43
N SER A 285 13.08 -13.70 9.65
CA SER A 285 13.41 -14.85 8.84
C SER A 285 12.64 -14.82 7.53
N ASP A 286 13.36 -14.92 6.43
CA ASP A 286 12.83 -14.97 5.08
C ASP A 286 13.05 -16.40 4.54
N TYR A 287 12.01 -16.99 3.97
CA TYR A 287 12.04 -18.32 3.38
C TYR A 287 11.41 -18.29 1.99
N GLN A 288 12.11 -18.90 1.04
CA GLN A 288 11.58 -19.15 -0.28
C GLN A 288 11.26 -20.63 -0.41
N PHE A 289 10.07 -20.94 -0.92
CA PHE A 289 9.73 -22.29 -1.32
C PHE A 289 8.91 -22.25 -2.61
N THR A 290 8.81 -23.43 -3.20
CA THR A 290 8.12 -23.61 -4.46
C THR A 290 7.13 -24.74 -4.31
N GLU A 291 5.90 -24.52 -4.76
CA GLU A 291 4.83 -25.52 -4.70
C GLU A 291 4.08 -25.58 -6.03
N ASP A 292 3.55 -26.74 -6.35
CA ASP A 292 2.66 -26.90 -7.49
C ASP A 292 1.22 -26.62 -7.04
N ARG A 293 0.53 -25.74 -7.77
CA ARG A 293 -0.87 -25.38 -7.50
C ARG A 293 -1.72 -25.50 -8.75
N TYR A 294 -2.94 -26.03 -8.58
CA TYR A 294 -3.94 -26.05 -9.62
C TYR A 294 -4.65 -24.70 -9.72
N TYR A 295 -4.56 -24.06 -10.88
CA TYR A 295 -5.39 -22.91 -11.25
C TYR A 295 -6.49 -23.37 -12.18
N PHE A 296 -7.72 -22.98 -11.87
CA PHE A 296 -8.91 -23.39 -12.62
C PHE A 296 -9.53 -22.20 -13.31
N PHE A 297 -9.74 -22.32 -14.61
CA PHE A 297 -10.31 -21.28 -15.44
C PHE A 297 -11.61 -21.80 -16.05
N GLU A 298 -12.72 -21.11 -15.79
CA GLU A 298 -14.02 -21.54 -16.30
C GLU A 298 -14.00 -21.55 -17.83
N ASN A 299 -14.43 -22.68 -18.40
CA ASN A 299 -14.48 -22.94 -19.82
C ASN A 299 -15.84 -23.58 -20.15
N PRO A 300 -16.87 -22.77 -20.39
CA PRO A 300 -18.22 -23.27 -20.70
C PRO A 300 -18.36 -23.87 -22.10
N VAL A 301 -17.34 -23.81 -22.96
CA VAL A 301 -17.42 -24.25 -24.36
C VAL A 301 -16.93 -25.68 -24.52
N ASN A 302 -15.70 -25.94 -24.07
CA ASN A 302 -15.04 -27.23 -24.21
C ASN A 302 -14.25 -27.65 -22.95
N GLY A 303 -14.56 -27.06 -21.79
CA GLY A 303 -13.91 -27.39 -20.53
C GLY A 303 -14.03 -28.88 -20.24
N ALA A 304 -12.91 -29.52 -19.92
CA ALA A 304 -12.84 -30.97 -19.77
C ALA A 304 -12.74 -31.42 -18.31
N TYR A 305 -12.76 -30.48 -17.36
CA TYR A 305 -12.55 -30.74 -15.95
C TYR A 305 -13.61 -30.11 -15.07
N ILE A 306 -13.80 -30.71 -13.90
CA ILE A 306 -14.60 -30.21 -12.79
C ILE A 306 -13.70 -30.08 -11.56
N LYS A 307 -14.09 -29.24 -10.61
CA LYS A 307 -13.39 -29.12 -9.32
C LYS A 307 -13.91 -30.19 -8.37
N LYS A 308 -13.04 -31.11 -7.96
CA LYS A 308 -13.34 -32.03 -6.85
C LYS A 308 -12.55 -31.59 -5.63
N ASN A 309 -13.24 -31.32 -4.54
CA ASN A 309 -12.60 -31.02 -3.28
C ASN A 309 -12.12 -32.32 -2.61
N VAL A 310 -10.83 -32.38 -2.25
CA VAL A 310 -10.20 -33.49 -1.54
C VAL A 310 -9.45 -32.90 -0.35
N GLY A 311 -10.07 -32.95 0.83
CA GLY A 311 -9.54 -32.30 2.04
C GLY A 311 -9.62 -30.77 1.92
N SER A 312 -8.48 -30.09 1.95
CA SER A 312 -8.40 -28.63 1.77
C SER A 312 -7.94 -28.22 0.36
N LEU A 313 -7.90 -29.16 -0.60
CA LEU A 313 -7.39 -28.95 -1.95
C LEU A 313 -8.47 -29.20 -3.00
N ASP A 314 -8.58 -28.29 -3.97
CA ASP A 314 -9.36 -28.53 -5.17
C ASP A 314 -8.48 -29.20 -6.23
N VAL A 315 -8.89 -30.37 -6.72
CA VAL A 315 -8.19 -31.13 -7.76
C VAL A 315 -9.02 -31.24 -9.02
N PRO A 316 -8.39 -31.18 -10.22
CA PRO A 316 -9.10 -31.33 -11.47
C PRO A 316 -9.50 -32.79 -11.70
N VAL A 317 -10.78 -33.01 -12.00
CA VAL A 317 -11.30 -34.32 -12.38
C VAL A 317 -11.84 -34.26 -13.79
N LYS A 318 -11.38 -35.17 -14.65
CA LYS A 318 -11.76 -35.19 -16.06
C LYS A 318 -13.20 -35.66 -16.23
N VAL A 319 -13.93 -35.03 -17.12
CA VAL A 319 -15.31 -35.39 -17.47
C VAL A 319 -15.46 -35.83 -18.92
N GLU A 320 -16.53 -36.54 -19.21
CA GLU A 320 -16.96 -36.85 -20.58
C GLU A 320 -17.53 -35.58 -21.23
N VAL A 321 -16.71 -34.95 -22.07
CA VAL A 321 -16.99 -33.65 -22.67
C VAL A 321 -18.18 -33.72 -23.64
N GLY A 322 -19.17 -32.84 -23.43
CA GLY A 322 -20.32 -32.71 -24.32
C GLY A 322 -21.44 -33.74 -24.13
N SER A 323 -21.29 -34.66 -23.17
CA SER A 323 -22.27 -35.69 -22.83
C SER A 323 -23.02 -35.33 -21.56
N TYR A 324 -24.35 -35.22 -21.66
CA TYR A 324 -25.23 -35.04 -20.50
C TYR A 324 -26.15 -36.24 -20.32
N TYR A 325 -26.49 -36.50 -19.06
CA TYR A 325 -27.27 -37.64 -18.63
C TYR A 325 -28.43 -37.17 -17.75
N ARG A 326 -29.53 -37.91 -17.80
CA ARG A 326 -30.68 -37.77 -16.92
C ARG A 326 -30.80 -39.03 -16.07
N TYR A 327 -31.06 -38.86 -14.78
CA TYR A 327 -31.35 -39.98 -13.90
C TYR A 327 -32.79 -40.47 -14.13
N ASP A 328 -32.93 -41.72 -14.53
CA ASP A 328 -34.22 -42.40 -14.66
C ASP A 328 -34.54 -43.11 -13.34
N SER A 329 -35.55 -42.60 -12.63
CA SER A 329 -35.99 -43.14 -11.34
C SER A 329 -36.58 -44.55 -11.43
N ASN A 330 -37.12 -44.93 -12.60
CA ASN A 330 -37.76 -46.24 -12.80
C ASN A 330 -36.70 -47.34 -12.96
N THR A 331 -35.67 -47.08 -13.76
CA THR A 331 -34.58 -48.04 -14.00
C THR A 331 -33.40 -47.88 -13.05
N LYS A 332 -33.40 -46.83 -12.22
CA LYS A 332 -32.30 -46.43 -11.31
C LYS A 332 -30.96 -46.29 -12.05
N ARG A 333 -30.99 -45.75 -13.27
CA ARG A 333 -29.82 -45.61 -14.16
C ARG A 333 -29.73 -44.20 -14.74
N TYR A 334 -28.51 -43.81 -15.12
CA TYR A 334 -28.27 -42.59 -15.89
C TYR A 334 -28.39 -42.90 -17.38
N VAL A 335 -29.26 -42.17 -18.07
CA VAL A 335 -29.51 -42.31 -19.51
C VAL A 335 -29.01 -41.05 -20.21
N TYR A 336 -28.30 -41.22 -21.33
CA TYR A 336 -27.82 -40.11 -22.13
C TYR A 336 -29.00 -39.27 -22.63
N ASP A 337 -29.01 -37.99 -22.28
CA ASP A 337 -30.03 -37.01 -22.65
C ASP A 337 -29.33 -35.65 -22.78
N LYS A 338 -28.90 -35.34 -24.01
CA LYS A 338 -28.11 -34.13 -24.26
C LYS A 338 -28.91 -32.85 -24.01
N GLU A 339 -30.22 -32.84 -24.27
CA GLU A 339 -31.03 -31.63 -24.16
C GLU A 339 -31.52 -31.36 -22.74
N LYS A 340 -31.96 -32.39 -22.03
CA LYS A 340 -32.62 -32.27 -20.71
C LYS A 340 -31.81 -32.87 -19.56
N GLY A 341 -30.68 -33.52 -19.85
CA GLY A 341 -29.79 -34.08 -18.84
C GLY A 341 -29.06 -33.01 -18.03
N SER A 342 -28.91 -33.24 -16.73
CA SER A 342 -28.19 -32.36 -15.80
C SER A 342 -26.99 -33.02 -15.15
N TYR A 343 -26.76 -34.31 -15.45
CA TYR A 343 -25.64 -35.07 -14.91
C TYR A 343 -24.56 -35.23 -15.97
N VAL A 344 -23.32 -35.30 -15.53
CA VAL A 344 -22.16 -35.54 -16.39
C VAL A 344 -21.39 -36.73 -15.85
N LYS A 345 -20.93 -37.59 -16.75
CA LYS A 345 -20.03 -38.68 -16.40
C LYS A 345 -18.64 -38.13 -16.14
N TYR A 346 -18.06 -38.46 -14.99
CA TYR A 346 -16.67 -38.14 -14.68
C TYR A 346 -15.83 -39.40 -14.51
N TYR A 347 -14.59 -39.30 -14.96
CA TYR A 347 -13.61 -40.38 -14.87
C TYR A 347 -12.91 -40.28 -13.53
N LYS A 348 -13.05 -41.31 -12.71
CA LYS A 348 -12.37 -41.35 -11.42
C LYS A 348 -10.95 -41.91 -11.55
N GLY A 349 -10.18 -41.83 -10.46
CA GLY A 349 -8.86 -42.44 -10.39
C GLY A 349 -8.91 -43.97 -10.52
N PRO A 350 -7.76 -44.65 -10.67
CA PRO A 350 -7.66 -46.07 -11.05
C PRO A 350 -8.42 -47.07 -10.15
N TRP A 351 -8.83 -46.65 -8.95
CA TRP A 351 -9.41 -47.50 -7.91
C TRP A 351 -10.90 -47.22 -7.62
N GLU A 352 -11.50 -46.21 -8.25
CA GLU A 352 -12.91 -45.88 -8.07
C GLU A 352 -13.69 -46.13 -9.37
N LYS A 353 -14.98 -46.48 -9.27
CA LYS A 353 -15.84 -46.61 -10.46
C LYS A 353 -16.23 -45.23 -11.00
N ASP A 354 -16.16 -45.06 -12.31
CA ASP A 354 -16.78 -43.93 -13.03
C ASP A 354 -18.18 -43.66 -12.48
N ASN A 355 -18.52 -42.39 -12.31
CA ASN A 355 -19.81 -42.02 -11.75
C ASN A 355 -20.38 -40.79 -12.47
N HIS A 356 -21.63 -40.48 -12.17
CA HIS A 356 -22.31 -39.30 -12.66
C HIS A 356 -22.45 -38.30 -11.50
N LEU A 357 -22.27 -37.03 -11.78
CA LEU A 357 -22.60 -35.96 -10.83
C LEU A 357 -23.44 -34.90 -11.52
N PHE A 358 -24.23 -34.18 -10.73
CA PHE A 358 -24.83 -32.94 -11.19
C PHE A 358 -23.73 -31.88 -11.25
N GLU A 359 -23.50 -31.31 -12.43
CA GLU A 359 -22.49 -30.26 -12.63
C GLU A 359 -22.92 -29.34 -13.77
N THR A 360 -22.63 -28.05 -13.61
CA THR A 360 -22.94 -27.01 -14.58
C THR A 360 -21.74 -26.13 -14.94
N ARG A 361 -20.62 -26.28 -14.22
CA ARG A 361 -19.38 -25.52 -14.47
C ARG A 361 -18.25 -26.45 -14.86
N PHE A 362 -17.64 -26.14 -16.00
CA PHE A 362 -16.50 -26.86 -16.54
C PHE A 362 -15.30 -25.95 -16.62
N TYR A 363 -14.12 -26.53 -16.49
CA TYR A 363 -12.88 -25.81 -16.34
C TYR A 363 -11.81 -26.37 -17.29
N ASP A 364 -10.92 -25.48 -17.71
CA ASP A 364 -9.55 -25.86 -17.98
C ASP A 364 -8.75 -25.71 -16.70
N TYR A 365 -7.64 -26.43 -16.58
CA TYR A 365 -6.71 -26.23 -15.48
C TYR A 365 -5.28 -26.04 -15.98
N ILE A 366 -4.52 -25.28 -15.22
CA ILE A 366 -3.07 -25.17 -15.36
C ILE A 366 -2.48 -25.63 -14.03
N LEU A 367 -1.59 -26.62 -14.09
CA LEU A 367 -0.71 -26.93 -12.96
C LEU A 367 0.47 -25.95 -13.05
N TYR A 368 0.53 -25.02 -12.11
CA TYR A 368 1.52 -23.95 -12.12
C TYR A 368 2.43 -24.06 -10.91
N LYS A 369 3.75 -23.93 -11.16
CA LYS A 369 4.78 -24.00 -10.13
C LYS A 369 5.01 -22.61 -9.55
N LEU A 370 4.41 -22.34 -8.40
CA LEU A 370 4.44 -21.04 -7.74
C LEU A 370 5.68 -20.89 -6.88
N THR A 371 6.33 -19.72 -6.97
CA THR A 371 7.35 -19.32 -6.00
C THR A 371 6.73 -18.42 -4.94
N LYS A 372 6.84 -18.84 -3.68
CA LYS A 372 6.36 -18.11 -2.52
C LYS A 372 7.53 -17.60 -1.70
N LEU A 373 7.43 -16.35 -1.27
CA LEU A 373 8.34 -15.75 -0.30
C LEU A 373 7.59 -15.50 0.99
N ASN A 374 7.99 -16.21 2.03
CA ASN A 374 7.48 -16.05 3.38
C ASN A 374 8.46 -15.24 4.22
N THR A 375 7.98 -14.16 4.82
CA THR A 375 8.74 -13.38 5.79
C THR A 375 8.03 -13.44 7.11
N PHE A 376 8.74 -13.91 8.13
CA PHE A 376 8.34 -13.76 9.51
C PHE A 376 9.19 -12.69 10.17
N TYR A 377 8.56 -11.81 10.95
CA TYR A 377 9.27 -10.90 11.81
C TYR A 377 8.51 -10.63 13.10
N SER A 378 9.26 -10.33 14.15
CA SER A 378 8.69 -9.99 15.45
C SER A 378 9.56 -8.99 16.20
N LEU A 379 8.96 -8.24 17.12
CA LEU A 379 9.64 -7.31 18.01
C LEU A 379 8.95 -7.23 19.36
N LEU A 380 9.67 -6.77 20.37
CA LEU A 380 9.15 -6.43 21.69
C LEU A 380 9.20 -4.92 21.87
N MET A 381 8.07 -4.32 22.25
CA MET A 381 8.02 -2.93 22.66
C MET A 381 7.83 -2.82 24.16
N LYS A 382 8.56 -1.90 24.80
CA LYS A 382 8.38 -1.53 26.21
C LYS A 382 8.34 -0.02 26.37
N VAL A 383 7.56 0.44 27.34
CA VAL A 383 7.40 1.84 27.70
C VAL A 383 7.81 2.03 29.15
N PHE A 384 8.74 2.93 29.40
CA PHE A 384 9.23 3.25 30.74
C PHE A 384 8.89 4.70 31.11
N ASP A 385 8.47 4.91 32.35
CA ASP A 385 8.45 6.23 32.98
C ASP A 385 9.90 6.58 33.37
N THR A 386 10.43 7.69 32.84
CA THR A 386 11.85 8.05 33.01
C THR A 386 12.16 8.60 34.40
N GLU A 387 11.17 9.19 35.07
CA GLU A 387 11.32 9.74 36.42
C GLU A 387 11.33 8.61 37.45
N LYS A 388 10.42 7.65 37.30
CA LYS A 388 10.27 6.52 38.24
C LYS A 388 11.12 5.31 37.89
N GLY A 389 11.60 5.22 36.65
CA GLY A 389 12.30 4.03 36.15
C GLY A 389 11.42 2.78 36.05
N THR A 390 10.10 2.94 36.03
CA THR A 390 9.14 1.82 36.06
C THR A 390 8.59 1.50 34.68
N LEU A 391 8.36 0.21 34.41
CA LEU A 391 7.68 -0.26 33.21
C LEU A 391 6.20 0.12 33.28
N VAL A 392 5.75 0.96 32.35
CA VAL A 392 4.35 1.38 32.19
C VAL A 392 3.56 0.34 31.40
N GLY A 393 4.17 -0.22 30.36
CA GLY A 393 3.53 -1.24 29.53
C GLY A 393 4.51 -1.92 28.60
N SER A 394 4.18 -3.13 28.17
CA SER A 394 4.94 -3.85 27.15
C SER A 394 4.04 -4.73 26.30
N ARG A 395 4.43 -4.93 25.04
CA ARG A 395 3.72 -5.81 24.12
C ARG A 395 4.66 -6.40 23.08
N PHE A 396 4.47 -7.68 22.81
CA PHE A 396 5.14 -8.39 21.73
C PHE A 396 4.29 -8.32 20.46
N PHE A 397 4.94 -8.03 19.33
CA PHE A 397 4.31 -7.95 18.02
C PHE A 397 4.98 -8.94 17.08
N SER A 398 4.20 -9.68 16.31
CA SER A 398 4.72 -10.63 15.32
C SER A 398 3.83 -10.68 14.08
N ARG A 399 4.46 -10.86 12.92
CA ARG A 399 3.76 -10.97 11.63
C ARG A 399 4.42 -12.04 10.78
N GLN A 400 3.59 -12.78 10.06
CA GLN A 400 3.99 -13.64 8.96
C GLN A 400 3.30 -13.14 7.70
N ILE A 401 4.08 -12.90 6.66
CA ILE A 401 3.58 -12.52 5.34
C ILE A 401 3.98 -13.58 4.33
N GLU A 402 3.11 -13.80 3.35
CA GLU A 402 3.33 -14.64 2.18
C GLU A 402 3.15 -13.77 0.93
N THR A 403 4.14 -13.76 0.05
CA THR A 403 4.05 -13.15 -1.28
C THR A 403 4.15 -14.24 -2.33
N VAL A 404 3.14 -14.37 -3.19
CA VAL A 404 3.19 -15.18 -4.40
C VAL A 404 3.78 -14.32 -5.51
N LEU A 405 4.98 -14.64 -6.00
CA LEU A 405 5.69 -13.74 -6.92
C LEU A 405 5.05 -13.64 -8.31
N LYS A 406 4.46 -14.74 -8.78
CA LYS A 406 3.83 -14.87 -10.09
C LYS A 406 2.69 -15.84 -10.03
N GLU A 407 1.59 -15.53 -10.71
CA GLU A 407 0.50 -16.49 -10.92
C GLU A 407 -0.25 -16.29 -12.24
N PRO A 408 -0.81 -17.35 -12.82
CA PRO A 408 -1.62 -17.25 -14.04
C PRO A 408 -3.01 -16.68 -13.73
N VAL A 409 -3.43 -15.69 -14.50
CA VAL A 409 -4.74 -15.04 -14.37
C VAL A 409 -5.75 -15.48 -15.44
N ASP A 410 -5.31 -16.21 -16.46
CA ASP A 410 -6.17 -16.79 -17.48
C ASP A 410 -5.72 -18.19 -17.93
N ARG A 411 -6.60 -18.86 -18.68
CA ARG A 411 -6.36 -20.19 -19.27
C ARG A 411 -5.26 -20.23 -20.34
N PHE A 412 -4.77 -19.09 -20.81
CA PHE A 412 -3.65 -18.99 -21.76
C PHE A 412 -2.30 -18.80 -21.04
N GLY A 413 -2.33 -18.66 -19.72
CA GLY A 413 -1.19 -18.46 -18.87
C GLY A 413 -0.64 -17.04 -18.98
N THR A 414 -1.50 -16.02 -19.12
CA THR A 414 -1.11 -14.64 -18.80
C THR A 414 -0.79 -14.57 -17.32
N GLU A 415 0.28 -13.88 -16.97
CA GLU A 415 0.79 -13.79 -15.61
C GLU A 415 0.52 -12.41 -15.00
N GLU A 416 0.18 -12.43 -13.72
CA GLU A 416 0.31 -11.29 -12.82
C GLU A 416 1.54 -11.47 -11.93
N VAL A 417 2.13 -10.37 -11.48
CA VAL A 417 3.35 -10.33 -10.68
C VAL A 417 3.12 -9.48 -9.43
N ASP A 418 3.57 -9.99 -8.29
CA ASP A 418 3.65 -9.21 -7.06
C ASP A 418 5.11 -9.06 -6.63
N PHE A 419 5.41 -7.90 -6.06
CA PHE A 419 6.73 -7.58 -5.54
C PHE A 419 6.79 -7.83 -4.04
N HIS A 420 7.82 -8.54 -3.59
CA HIS A 420 7.95 -8.89 -2.18
C HIS A 420 8.16 -7.64 -1.30
N THR A 421 8.91 -6.67 -1.81
CA THR A 421 9.17 -5.40 -1.11
C THR A 421 7.87 -4.64 -0.82
N ASP A 422 6.90 -4.65 -1.75
CA ASP A 422 5.59 -4.02 -1.56
C ASP A 422 4.82 -4.63 -0.40
N THR A 423 4.74 -5.96 -0.36
CA THR A 423 4.04 -6.68 0.70
C THR A 423 4.73 -6.47 2.05
N LYS A 424 6.06 -6.44 2.08
CA LYS A 424 6.86 -6.17 3.27
C LYS A 424 6.62 -4.76 3.83
N ILE A 425 6.69 -3.72 2.99
CA ILE A 425 6.40 -2.33 3.40
C ILE A 425 4.98 -2.20 3.95
N ARG A 426 3.98 -2.77 3.25
CA ARG A 426 2.57 -2.75 3.73
C ARG A 426 2.44 -3.42 5.09
N SER A 427 3.11 -4.55 5.31
CA SER A 427 3.12 -5.25 6.59
C SER A 427 3.77 -4.43 7.70
N TYR A 428 4.86 -3.72 7.42
CA TYR A 428 5.53 -2.86 8.40
C TYR A 428 4.63 -1.71 8.86
N TYR A 429 3.94 -1.05 7.93
CA TYR A 429 2.94 -0.02 8.30
C TYR A 429 1.75 -0.62 9.06
N SER A 430 1.33 -1.84 8.73
CA SER A 430 0.31 -2.55 9.51
C SER A 430 0.73 -2.82 10.94
N MET A 431 1.98 -3.26 11.18
CA MET A 431 2.50 -3.43 12.54
C MET A 431 2.65 -2.08 13.26
N ALA A 432 3.06 -1.04 12.54
CA ALA A 432 3.19 0.29 13.12
C ALA A 432 1.83 0.87 13.58
N ASN A 433 0.74 0.56 12.88
CA ASN A 433 -0.61 0.88 13.35
C ASN A 433 -0.95 0.14 14.66
N GLU A 434 -0.67 -1.16 14.76
CA GLU A 434 -0.91 -1.92 16.00
C GLU A 434 -0.10 -1.40 17.19
N VAL A 435 1.14 -0.98 16.93
CA VAL A 435 2.00 -0.33 17.92
C VAL A 435 1.38 0.99 18.37
N GLN A 436 0.94 1.82 17.42
CA GLN A 436 0.24 3.06 17.71
C GLN A 436 -0.97 2.78 18.60
N GLU A 437 -1.90 1.92 18.18
CA GLU A 437 -3.09 1.53 18.94
C GLU A 437 -2.77 1.12 20.38
N PHE A 438 -1.71 0.33 20.58
CA PHE A 438 -1.29 -0.03 21.94
C PHE A 438 -0.77 1.17 22.75
N LEU A 439 0.01 2.07 22.14
CA LEU A 439 0.47 3.28 22.82
C LEU A 439 -0.68 4.23 23.15
N GLN A 440 -1.72 4.27 22.31
CA GLN A 440 -2.93 5.04 22.59
C GLN A 440 -3.63 4.58 23.87
N LEU A 441 -3.54 3.28 24.20
CA LEU A 441 -4.05 2.74 25.47
C LEU A 441 -3.19 3.13 26.67
N LEU A 442 -1.87 3.29 26.49
CA LEU A 442 -0.95 3.67 27.56
C LEU A 442 -0.97 5.18 27.84
N PHE A 443 -1.33 5.98 26.85
CA PHE A 443 -1.38 7.43 26.94
C PHE A 443 -2.70 7.99 26.39
N PRO A 444 -3.83 7.70 27.06
CA PRO A 444 -5.10 8.31 26.66
C PRO A 444 -5.02 9.83 26.83
N LEU A 445 -5.62 10.57 25.91
CA LEU A 445 -5.79 12.01 26.12
C LEU A 445 -6.76 12.25 27.26
N SER A 446 -6.49 13.29 28.05
CA SER A 446 -7.42 13.75 29.08
C SER A 446 -7.56 15.26 29.00
N THR A 447 -8.76 15.76 29.23
CA THR A 447 -9.04 17.19 29.28
C THR A 447 -10.17 17.48 30.27
N VAL A 448 -10.45 18.75 30.51
CA VAL A 448 -11.47 19.21 31.45
C VAL A 448 -12.61 19.86 30.67
N VAL A 449 -13.84 19.58 31.07
CA VAL A 449 -15.02 20.27 30.54
C VAL A 449 -15.09 21.66 31.16
N SER A 450 -14.97 22.74 30.38
CA SER A 450 -15.06 24.09 30.91
C SER A 450 -16.50 24.58 31.04
N GLN A 451 -17.34 24.26 30.04
CA GLN A 451 -18.71 24.77 29.95
C GLN A 451 -19.60 23.79 29.21
N ILE A 452 -20.88 23.74 29.60
CA ILE A 452 -21.91 22.94 28.94
C ILE A 452 -23.08 23.83 28.54
N SER A 453 -23.60 23.61 27.34
CA SER A 453 -24.78 24.29 26.81
C SER A 453 -25.62 23.29 26.01
N GLY A 454 -26.61 22.68 26.66
CA GLY A 454 -27.41 21.60 26.09
C GLY A 454 -26.57 20.37 25.76
N GLU A 455 -26.64 19.89 24.51
CA GLU A 455 -25.82 18.77 24.00
C GLU A 455 -24.40 19.19 23.58
N LYS A 456 -23.93 20.38 23.96
CA LYS A 456 -22.60 20.89 23.59
C LYS A 456 -21.73 21.08 24.82
N ALA A 457 -20.48 20.66 24.73
CA ALA A 457 -19.43 20.90 25.71
C ALA A 457 -18.30 21.73 25.09
N LEU A 458 -17.71 22.61 25.89
CA LEU A 458 -16.43 23.25 25.62
C LEU A 458 -15.38 22.56 26.50
N LEU A 459 -14.24 22.17 25.92
CA LEU A 459 -13.13 21.53 26.62
C LEU A 459 -11.92 22.47 26.69
N GLU A 460 -11.15 22.39 27.77
CA GLU A 460 -9.97 23.22 28.06
C GLU A 460 -8.69 22.78 27.31
N SER A 461 -8.84 21.97 26.27
CA SER A 461 -7.72 21.52 25.46
C SER A 461 -8.13 21.31 24.00
N GLY A 462 -7.15 21.42 23.11
CA GLY A 462 -7.35 21.22 21.68
C GLY A 462 -6.08 20.70 21.01
N LYS A 463 -5.62 21.39 19.97
CA LYS A 463 -4.43 20.99 19.21
C LYS A 463 -3.17 20.97 20.08
N ASN A 464 -3.11 21.80 21.12
CA ASN A 464 -2.00 21.87 22.07
C ASN A 464 -1.71 20.54 22.78
N ILE A 465 -2.71 19.69 23.02
CA ILE A 465 -2.52 18.32 23.57
C ILE A 465 -2.55 17.24 22.48
N GLY A 466 -2.70 17.63 21.21
CA GLY A 466 -2.81 16.71 20.09
C GLY A 466 -4.21 16.21 19.77
N ALA A 467 -5.28 16.87 20.24
CA ALA A 467 -6.64 16.50 19.89
C ALA A 467 -6.95 16.77 18.41
N LYS A 468 -7.81 15.94 17.79
CA LYS A 468 -8.29 16.12 16.41
C LYS A 468 -9.81 16.07 16.34
N PRO A 469 -10.44 16.71 15.33
CA PRO A 469 -11.86 16.55 15.09
C PRO A 469 -12.24 15.07 14.96
N GLY A 470 -13.36 14.69 15.58
CA GLY A 470 -13.86 13.32 15.60
C GLY A 470 -13.38 12.46 16.75
N TYR A 471 -12.36 12.89 17.52
CA TYR A 471 -11.97 12.20 18.75
C TYR A 471 -13.13 12.19 19.74
N VAL A 472 -13.22 11.12 20.53
CA VAL A 472 -14.30 10.91 21.50
C VAL A 472 -13.67 10.88 22.87
N PHE A 473 -14.28 11.58 23.83
CA PHE A 473 -13.90 11.53 25.23
C PHE A 473 -15.07 10.98 26.04
N GLN A 474 -14.79 10.06 26.95
CA GLN A 474 -15.74 9.58 27.94
C GLN A 474 -15.71 10.45 29.20
N SER A 475 -16.90 10.77 29.70
CA SER A 475 -17.09 11.24 31.08
C SER A 475 -17.37 10.04 31.97
N ILE A 476 -16.68 9.99 33.11
CA ILE A 476 -16.78 8.91 34.09
C ILE A 476 -17.22 9.50 35.42
N ALA A 477 -18.34 9.03 35.95
CA ALA A 477 -18.79 9.31 37.30
C ALA A 477 -19.12 7.99 38.00
N ASN A 478 -18.83 7.89 39.30
CA ASN A 478 -19.14 6.71 40.12
C ASN A 478 -18.64 5.36 39.53
N GLY A 479 -17.54 5.38 38.76
CA GLY A 479 -16.94 4.18 38.18
C GLY A 479 -17.58 3.65 36.90
N TYR A 480 -18.53 4.35 36.28
CA TYR A 480 -19.11 4.02 34.98
C TYR A 480 -19.08 5.21 34.02
N THR A 481 -19.12 4.91 32.71
CA THR A 481 -19.20 5.93 31.66
C THR A 481 -20.62 6.50 31.62
N THR A 482 -20.74 7.82 31.79
CA THR A 482 -22.02 8.53 31.83
C THR A 482 -22.41 9.08 30.46
N SER A 483 -21.41 9.53 29.69
CA SER A 483 -21.59 10.11 28.37
C SER A 483 -20.32 10.00 27.52
N PHE A 484 -20.50 10.15 26.21
CA PHE A 484 -19.42 10.34 25.25
C PHE A 484 -19.47 11.75 24.66
N MET A 485 -18.32 12.37 24.45
CA MET A 485 -18.17 13.70 23.88
C MET A 485 -17.35 13.61 22.61
N ARG A 486 -17.98 13.79 21.46
CA ARG A 486 -17.28 13.79 20.17
C ARG A 486 -16.86 15.20 19.80
N LEU A 487 -15.56 15.42 19.57
CA LEU A 487 -15.04 16.72 19.13
C LEU A 487 -15.55 17.07 17.73
N GLU A 488 -16.21 18.23 17.60
CA GLU A 488 -16.66 18.77 16.32
C GLU A 488 -15.67 19.79 15.77
N ARG A 489 -15.14 20.68 16.63
CA ARG A 489 -14.15 21.70 16.27
C ARG A 489 -13.03 21.73 17.30
N VAL A 490 -11.80 21.84 16.83
CA VAL A 490 -10.60 21.83 17.66
C VAL A 490 -9.79 23.10 17.38
N PHE A 491 -9.69 23.96 18.38
CA PHE A 491 -8.86 25.16 18.39
C PHE A 491 -7.51 24.86 19.03
N GLU A 492 -6.65 25.88 19.15
CA GLU A 492 -5.30 25.70 19.70
C GLU A 492 -5.32 25.17 21.13
N LYS A 493 -6.11 25.81 22.02
CA LYS A 493 -6.18 25.48 23.46
C LYS A 493 -7.58 25.15 23.96
N SER A 494 -8.52 24.89 23.05
CA SER A 494 -9.90 24.54 23.40
C SER A 494 -10.54 23.71 22.30
N SER A 495 -11.60 22.98 22.64
CA SER A 495 -12.38 22.20 21.67
C SER A 495 -13.88 22.29 21.95
N GLU A 496 -14.67 22.36 20.90
CA GLU A 496 -16.12 22.20 20.95
C GLU A 496 -16.48 20.74 20.69
N ALA A 497 -17.29 20.15 21.57
CA ALA A 497 -17.71 18.76 21.50
C ALA A 497 -19.23 18.61 21.59
N ARG A 498 -19.75 17.55 20.98
CA ARG A 498 -21.15 17.14 21.12
C ARG A 498 -21.25 15.98 22.11
N ILE A 499 -22.17 16.11 23.07
CA ILE A 499 -22.42 15.14 24.14
C ILE A 499 -23.46 14.12 23.69
N PHE A 500 -23.18 12.84 23.97
CA PHE A 500 -24.08 11.70 23.79
C PHE A 500 -24.24 11.02 25.14
N TYR A 501 -25.39 11.22 25.79
CA TYR A 501 -25.70 10.62 27.08
C TYR A 501 -26.00 9.13 26.92
N ILE A 502 -25.36 8.30 27.74
CA ILE A 502 -25.62 6.85 27.78
C ILE A 502 -26.74 6.55 28.78
N VAL A 503 -26.72 7.26 29.91
CA VAL A 503 -27.70 7.12 30.99
C VAL A 503 -28.68 8.29 30.94
N PRO A 504 -29.99 8.05 30.72
CA PRO A 504 -30.99 9.11 30.74
C PRO A 504 -31.08 9.79 32.11
N GLY A 505 -30.96 11.12 32.14
CA GLY A 505 -31.09 11.92 33.37
C GLY A 505 -29.78 12.22 34.09
N GLU A 506 -28.64 11.69 33.62
CA GLU A 506 -27.34 12.15 34.11
C GLU A 506 -26.84 13.36 33.33
N GLU A 507 -26.33 14.35 34.05
CA GLU A 507 -25.71 15.54 33.48
C GLU A 507 -24.19 15.43 33.59
N VAL A 508 -23.50 15.91 32.57
CA VAL A 508 -22.06 16.16 32.68
C VAL A 508 -21.90 17.42 33.52
N GLU A 509 -21.00 17.40 34.50
CA GLU A 509 -20.71 18.60 35.29
C GLU A 509 -19.61 19.43 34.62
N PRO A 510 -19.70 20.77 34.63
CA PRO A 510 -18.55 21.63 34.36
C PRO A 510 -17.41 21.29 35.32
N HIS A 511 -16.18 21.44 34.83
CA HIS A 511 -14.92 21.11 35.48
C HIS A 511 -14.68 19.62 35.76
N SER A 512 -15.50 18.75 35.17
CA SER A 512 -15.23 17.30 35.18
C SER A 512 -14.08 16.93 34.24
N LEU A 513 -13.29 15.94 34.67
CA LEU A 513 -12.25 15.33 33.85
C LEU A 513 -12.90 14.34 32.87
N VAL A 514 -12.50 14.44 31.60
CA VAL A 514 -12.88 13.49 30.55
C VAL A 514 -11.64 12.90 29.93
N ILE A 515 -11.73 11.63 29.54
CA ILE A 515 -10.60 10.84 29.03
C ILE A 515 -11.01 10.26 27.68
N GLU A 516 -10.09 10.16 26.72
CA GLU A 516 -10.34 9.59 25.39
C GLU A 516 -10.86 8.14 25.44
#